data_AF-A0A948FHS4-F1
#
_entry.id   AF-A0A948FHS4-F1
#
_cell.length_a   1.000
_cell.length_b   1.000
_cell.length_c   1.000
_cell.angle_alpha   90.00
_cell.angle_beta   90.00
_cell.angle_gamma   90.00
#
_symmetry.space_group_name_H-M   'P 1'
#
loop_
_entity.id
_entity.type
_entity.pdbx_description
1 polymer ?
#
loop_
_entity_poly.entity_id
_entity_poly.type
_entity_poly.pdbx_seq_one_letter_code
_entity_poly.pdbx_strand_id
1 'polypeptide(L)' 'MLKAKTIKTEPEYDQALVRIEKLMDALPATSEGDELELLVTQVELYEARHYAIEPPDKESAVKFRMEQQGEL' A
#
# COMPACT_ATOMS: atom_id res chain seq x y z
N MET A 1 18.74 -5.54 15.75
CA MET A 1 17.74 -4.48 15.47
C MET A 1 17.77 -4.20 13.98
N LEU A 2 16.74 -4.63 13.25
CA LEU A 2 16.53 -4.21 11.86
C LEU A 2 16.30 -2.69 11.87
N LYS A 3 17.18 -1.94 11.21
CA LYS A 3 17.00 -0.49 11.06
C LYS A 3 15.81 -0.28 10.13
N ALA A 4 14.69 0.21 10.67
CA ALA A 4 13.58 0.70 9.87
C ALA A 4 14.03 1.95 9.10
N LYS A 5 14.56 1.76 7.89
CA LYS A 5 14.66 2.84 6.90
C LYS A 5 13.23 3.12 6.43
N THR A 6 12.88 4.37 6.22
CA THR A 6 11.57 4.74 5.67
C THR A 6 11.71 4.99 4.17
N ILE A 7 10.74 4.55 3.39
CA ILE A 7 10.62 4.90 1.97
C ILE A 7 10.20 6.37 1.89
N LYS A 8 10.95 7.19 1.16
CA LYS A 8 10.71 8.65 1.07
C LYS A 8 10.45 9.12 -0.34
N THR A 9 10.77 8.30 -1.34
CA THR A 9 10.71 8.67 -2.75
C THR A 9 10.02 7.57 -3.54
N GLU A 10 9.42 7.94 -4.66
CA GLU A 10 8.73 7.00 -5.57
C GLU A 10 9.68 5.91 -6.13
N PRO A 11 10.95 6.19 -6.50
CA PRO A 11 11.86 5.12 -6.89
C PRO A 11 12.20 4.13 -5.77
N GLU A 12 12.26 4.59 -4.51
CA GLU A 12 12.44 3.68 -3.36
C GLU A 12 11.19 2.82 -3.14
N TYR A 13 10.00 3.37 -3.39
CA TYR A 13 8.73 2.66 -3.35
C TYR A 13 8.67 1.57 -4.43
N ASP A 14 8.99 1.89 -5.68
CA ASP A 14 9.03 0.91 -6.77
C ASP A 14 10.04 -0.22 -6.50
N GLN A 15 11.21 0.12 -5.97
CA GLN A 15 12.21 -0.87 -5.57
C GLN A 15 11.70 -1.79 -4.46
N ALA A 16 10.97 -1.25 -3.49
CA ALA A 16 10.37 -2.03 -2.42
C ALA A 16 9.33 -3.00 -2.98
N LEU A 17 8.47 -2.55 -3.91
CA LEU A 17 7.49 -3.43 -4.58
C LEU A 17 8.15 -4.58 -5.34
N VAL A 18 9.18 -4.30 -6.14
CA VAL A 18 9.94 -5.33 -6.87
C VAL A 18 10.61 -6.32 -5.91
N ARG A 19 11.06 -5.84 -4.73
CA ARG A 19 11.67 -6.72 -3.73
C ARG A 19 10.62 -7.59 -3.05
N ILE A 20 9.47 -7.04 -2.70
CA ILE A 20 8.31 -7.76 -2.14
C ILE A 20 7.90 -8.89 -3.10
N GLU A 21 7.77 -8.61 -4.40
CA GLU A 21 7.41 -9.61 -5.41
C GLU A 21 8.35 -10.82 -5.39
N LYS A 22 9.66 -10.58 -5.24
CA LYS A 22 10.67 -11.65 -5.15
C LYS A 22 10.65 -12.43 -3.83
N LEU A 23 10.03 -11.86 -2.80
CA LEU A 23 9.94 -12.43 -1.45
C LEU A 23 8.57 -13.04 -1.16
N MET A 24 7.62 -13.03 -2.10
CA MET A 24 6.24 -13.51 -1.87
C MET A 24 6.16 -14.96 -1.37
N ASP A 25 7.10 -15.82 -1.77
CA ASP A 25 7.18 -17.22 -1.33
C ASP A 25 8.04 -17.42 -0.07
N ALA A 26 8.51 -16.35 0.58
CA ALA A 26 9.33 -16.43 1.78
C ALA A 26 8.54 -17.02 2.95
N LEU A 27 9.19 -17.94 3.68
CA LEU A 27 8.58 -18.56 4.85
C LEU A 27 8.63 -17.61 6.05
N PRO A 28 7.61 -17.63 6.92
CA PRO A 28 7.64 -16.88 8.18
C PRO A 28 8.85 -17.26 9.06
N ALA A 29 9.32 -16.32 9.88
CA ALA A 29 10.47 -16.51 10.79
C ALA A 29 11.77 -16.93 10.08
N THR A 30 11.93 -16.57 8.81
CA THR A 30 13.19 -16.61 8.07
C THR A 30 13.68 -15.18 7.83
N SER A 31 14.94 -15.01 7.46
CA SER A 31 15.48 -13.68 7.17
C SER A 31 14.72 -13.00 6.02
N GLU A 32 14.31 -13.76 5.02
CA GLU A 32 13.48 -13.31 3.91
C GLU A 32 12.06 -12.94 4.36
N GLY A 33 11.47 -13.70 5.27
CA GLY A 33 10.16 -13.39 5.85
C GLY A 33 10.17 -12.13 6.70
N ASP A 34 11.19 -11.96 7.53
CA ASP A 34 11.40 -10.75 8.33
C ASP A 34 11.63 -9.51 7.43
N GLU A 35 12.32 -9.68 6.31
CA GLU A 35 12.50 -8.63 5.29
C GLU A 35 11.17 -8.28 4.61
N LEU A 36 10.37 -9.29 4.23
CA LEU A 36 9.06 -9.10 3.61
C LEU A 36 8.12 -8.31 4.53
N GLU A 37 7.99 -8.71 5.81
CA GLU A 37 7.15 -8.02 6.79
C GLU A 37 7.54 -6.55 6.95
N LEU A 38 8.85 -6.29 7.01
CA LEU A 38 9.39 -4.94 7.12
C LEU A 38 9.16 -4.10 5.86
N LEU A 39 9.25 -4.68 4.66
CA LEU A 39 9.00 -3.97 3.40
C LEU A 39 7.52 -3.63 3.22
N VAL A 40 6.61 -4.57 3.52
CA VAL A 40 5.16 -4.35 3.48
C VAL A 40 4.78 -3.18 4.39
N THR A 41 5.25 -3.20 5.63
CA THR A 41 4.99 -2.11 6.60
C THR A 41 5.48 -0.75 6.09
N GLN A 42 6.62 -0.70 5.39
CA GLN A 42 7.15 0.55 4.84
C GLN A 42 6.34 1.06 3.65
N VAL A 43 5.88 0.14 2.78
CA VAL A 43 5.05 0.44 1.63
C VAL A 43 3.71 1.02 2.09
N GLU A 44 3.04 0.39 3.05
CA GLU A 44 1.78 0.89 3.63
C GLU A 44 1.94 2.31 4.20
N LEU A 45 3.04 2.57 4.92
CA LEU A 45 3.31 3.91 5.47
C LEU A 45 3.56 4.96 4.38
N TYR A 46 4.19 4.58 3.28
CA TYR A 46 4.39 5.46 2.13
C TYR A 46 3.05 5.75 1.44
N GLU A 47 2.25 4.72 1.17
CA GLU A 47 0.94 4.84 0.53
C GLU A 47 -0.03 5.68 1.37
N ALA A 48 -0.08 5.47 2.69
CA ALA A 48 -0.92 6.27 3.58
C ALA A 48 -0.62 7.78 3.52
N ARG A 49 0.61 8.16 3.13
CA ARG A 49 1.04 9.56 3.00
C ARG A 49 0.85 10.13 1.60
N HIS A 50 1.01 9.30 0.56
CA HIS A 50 1.06 9.76 -0.84
C HIS A 50 -0.21 9.41 -1.63
N TYR A 51 -0.87 8.32 -1.27
CA TYR A 51 -2.07 7.78 -1.90
C TYR A 51 -3.20 7.64 -0.86
N ALA A 52 -3.36 8.67 -0.02
CA ALA A 52 -4.47 8.71 0.92
C ALA A 52 -5.79 8.53 0.14
N ILE A 53 -6.60 7.56 0.55
CA ILE A 53 -7.94 7.39 0.01
C ILE A 53 -8.74 8.60 0.48
N GLU A 54 -8.84 9.63 -0.36
CA GLU A 54 -9.77 10.71 -0.10
C GLU A 54 -11.18 10.10 -0.03
N PRO A 55 -12.00 10.50 0.96
CA PRO A 55 -13.40 10.12 0.94
C PRO A 55 -14.00 10.51 -0.41
N PRO A 56 -14.90 9.69 -0.99
CA PRO A 56 -15.52 10.04 -2.25
C PRO A 56 -16.09 11.46 -2.12
N ASP A 57 -15.68 12.34 -3.04
CA ASP A 57 -16.17 13.70 -3.05
C ASP A 57 -17.71 13.67 -3.02
N LYS A 58 -18.34 14.66 -2.37
CA LYS A 58 -19.78 14.61 -2.07
C LYS A 58 -20.61 14.35 -3.34
N GLU A 59 -20.12 14.79 -4.49
CA GLU A 59 -20.71 14.55 -5.81
C GLU A 59 -20.64 13.07 -6.22
N SER A 60 -19.49 12.41 -6.05
CA SER A 60 -19.29 10.98 -6.29
C SER A 60 -20.16 10.11 -5.38
N ALA A 61 -20.33 10.51 -4.12
CA ALA A 61 -21.21 9.81 -3.17
C ALA A 61 -22.70 9.94 -3.54
N VAL A 62 -23.13 11.06 -4.13
CA VAL A 62 -24.48 11.24 -4.66
C VAL A 62 -24.68 10.39 -5.93
N LYS A 63 -23.71 10.39 -6.86
CA LYS A 63 -23.79 9.57 -8.09
C LYS A 63 -23.88 8.08 -7.78
N PHE A 64 -23.09 7.60 -6.81
CA PHE A 64 -23.18 6.21 -6.33
C PHE A 64 -24.56 5.88 -5.76
N ARG A 65 -25.20 6.81 -5.02
CA ARG A 65 -26.58 6.62 -4.54
C ARG A 65 -27.60 6.60 -5.66
N MET A 66 -27.46 7.47 -6.67
CA MET A 66 -28.35 7.50 -7.84
C MET A 66 -28.23 6.22 -8.68
N GLU A 67 -27.00 5.72 -8.90
CA GLU A 67 -26.74 4.44 -9.59
C GLU A 67 -27.34 3.25 -8.81
N GLN A 68 -27.20 3.23 -7.48
CA GLN A 68 -27.77 2.18 -6.63
C GLN A 68 -29.30 2.21 -6.55
N GLN A 69 -29.93 3.36 -6.78
CA GLN A 69 -31.39 3.52 -6.82
C GLN A 69 -31.98 3.32 -8.22
N GLY A 70 -31.15 3.07 -9.23
CA GLY A 70 -31.61 2.85 -10.61
C GLY A 70 -32.15 4.10 -11.29
N GLU A 71 -31.71 5.29 -10.86
CA GLU A 71 -32.12 6.58 -11.45
C GLU A 71 -31.21 7.03 -12.61
N LEU A 72 -30.58 6.09 -13.31
CA LEU A 72 -29.78 6.31 -14.53
C LEU A 72 -30.25 5.43 -15.68
#